data_AF-A0AAU5AW23-F1
#
_entry.id   AF-A0AAU5AW23-F1
#
_cell.length_a   1.000
_cell.length_b   1.000
_cell.length_c   1.000
_cell.angle_alpha   90.00
_cell.angle_beta   90.00
_cell.angle_gamma   90.00
#
_symmetry.space_group_name_H-M   'P 1'
#
loop_
_entity.id
_entity.type
_entity.pdbx_description
1 polymer ?
#
loop_
_entity_poly.entity_id
_entity_poly.type
_entity_poly.pdbx_seq_one_letter_code
_entity_poly.pdbx_strand_id
1 'polypeptide(L)' 'MSTGTGSGFAIDRPLMTMRISRDSGRSWEPERAVFDGDVDLAPLATSEWPPCRCPRCAARGKRSDR' A
#
# COMPACT_ATOMS: atom_id res chain seq x y z
N MET A 1 -35.44 18.23 14.38
CA MET A 1 -35.20 17.63 13.05
C MET A 1 -33.89 16.89 13.12
N SER A 2 -33.95 15.57 13.20
CA SER A 2 -32.78 14.70 13.31
C SER A 2 -32.09 14.62 11.95
N THR A 3 -30.86 15.14 11.85
CA THR A 3 -30.00 14.86 10.70
C THR A 3 -29.35 13.50 10.94
N GLY A 4 -29.78 12.50 10.18
CA GLY A 4 -29.14 11.19 10.13
C GLY A 4 -27.74 11.33 9.55
N THR A 5 -26.73 11.12 10.38
CA THR A 5 -25.33 10.99 9.95
C THR A 5 -25.19 9.65 9.26
N GLY A 6 -25.12 9.69 7.92
CA GLY A 6 -24.77 8.54 7.10
C GLY A 6 -23.33 8.11 7.35
N SER A 7 -23.20 6.85 7.75
CA SER A 7 -22.05 5.95 7.61
C SER A 7 -20.68 6.41 8.14
N GLY A 8 -20.40 6.02 9.39
CA GLY A 8 -19.05 5.95 9.91
C GLY A 8 -18.23 4.88 9.19
N PHE A 9 -17.33 5.32 8.31
CA PHE A 9 -16.27 4.47 7.75
C PHE A 9 -14.98 4.78 8.51
N ALA A 10 -14.64 3.96 9.51
CA ALA A 10 -13.29 3.61 9.98
C ALA A 10 -12.12 4.65 10.02
N ILE A 11 -12.31 5.98 9.97
CA ILE A 11 -11.17 6.93 9.92
C ILE A 11 -10.39 7.00 11.24
N ASP A 12 -11.03 6.70 12.38
CA ASP A 12 -10.40 6.86 13.71
C ASP A 12 -9.50 5.70 14.13
N ARG A 13 -9.41 4.61 13.35
CA ARG A 13 -8.56 3.46 13.67
C ARG A 13 -7.48 3.27 12.62
N PRO A 14 -6.21 3.08 13.04
CA PRO A 14 -5.15 2.81 12.08
C PRO A 14 -5.43 1.52 11.33
N LEU A 15 -5.22 1.53 10.01
CA LEU A 15 -5.33 0.35 9.15
C LEU A 15 -4.24 -0.66 9.50
N MET A 16 -3.04 -0.16 9.78
CA MET A 16 -1.92 -0.95 10.28
C MET A 16 -0.98 -0.10 11.13
N THR A 17 -0.15 -0.78 11.93
CA THR A 17 1.02 -0.17 12.57
C THR A 17 2.28 -0.83 12.02
N MET A 18 3.34 -0.04 11.86
CA MET A 18 4.60 -0.48 11.29
C MET A 18 5.78 0.02 12.12
N ARG A 19 6.82 -0.81 12.21
CA ARG A 19 8.12 -0.45 12.76
C ARG A 19 9.19 -0.82 11.75
N ILE A 20 10.21 0.02 11.62
CA ILE A 20 11.30 -0.17 10.65
C ILE A 20 12.56 -0.53 11.40
N SER A 21 13.22 -1.61 10.96
CA SER A 21 14.59 -1.92 11.36
C SER A 21 15.53 -1.70 10.17
N ARG A 22 16.68 -1.09 10.45
CA ARG A 22 17.76 -0.86 9.46
C ARG A 22 19.00 -1.70 9.72
N ASP A 23 18.95 -2.54 10.75
CA ASP A 23 20.09 -3.30 11.28
C ASP A 23 19.74 -4.79 11.46
N SER A 24 18.95 -5.32 10.53
CA SER A 24 18.54 -6.74 10.50
C SER A 24 17.74 -7.17 11.73
N GLY A 25 16.90 -6.29 12.25
CA GLY A 25 15.99 -6.56 13.36
C GLY A 25 16.59 -6.37 14.74
N ARG A 26 17.83 -5.87 14.85
CA ARG A 26 18.48 -5.65 16.16
C ARG A 26 17.87 -4.46 16.90
N SER A 27 17.56 -3.40 16.18
CA SER A 27 16.82 -2.25 16.69
C SER A 27 15.67 -1.89 15.77
N TRP A 28 14.68 -1.23 16.36
CA TRP A 28 13.44 -0.85 15.71
C TRP A 28 13.18 0.62 16.01
N GLU A 29 12.92 1.40 14.96
CA GLU A 29 12.41 2.76 15.08
C GLU A 29 11.06 2.78 15.83
N PRO A 30 10.61 3.96 16.29
CA PRO A 30 9.29 4.13 16.90
C PRO A 30 8.16 3.63 16.00
N GLU A 31 7.08 3.18 16.63
CA GLU A 31 5.87 2.74 15.93
C GLU A 31 5.24 3.88 15.12
N ARG A 32 4.88 3.56 13.88
CA ARG A 32 4.14 4.46 12.98
C ARG A 32 2.80 3.83 12.67
N ALA A 33 1.73 4.55 12.96
CA ALA A 33 0.39 4.21 12.51
C ALA A 33 0.22 4.61 11.03
N VAL A 34 -0.52 3.81 10.27
CA VAL A 34 -0.89 4.08 8.88
C VAL A 34 -2.40 4.13 8.79
N PHE A 35 -2.93 5.24 8.31
CA PHE A 35 -4.35 5.52 8.11
C PHE A 35 -4.70 5.53 6.62
N ASP A 36 -6.00 5.42 6.34
CA ASP A 36 -6.52 5.64 4.99
C ASP A 36 -6.25 7.10 4.57
N GLY A 37 -5.55 7.30 3.44
CA GLY A 37 -5.20 8.63 2.92
C GLY A 37 -3.86 9.22 3.38
N ASP A 38 -3.07 8.54 4.22
CA ASP A 38 -1.73 9.02 4.61
C ASP A 38 -0.74 9.15 3.44
N VAL A 39 -1.05 8.48 2.32
CA VAL A 39 -0.20 8.46 1.15
C VAL A 39 -1.08 8.61 -0.09
N ASP A 40 -0.83 9.66 -0.87
CA ASP A 40 -1.40 9.83 -2.21
C ASP A 40 -0.73 8.84 -3.17
N LEU A 41 -1.05 7.56 -2.97
CA LEU A 41 -0.54 6.48 -3.81
C LEU A 41 -1.31 6.50 -5.12
N ALA A 42 -0.55 6.61 -6.21
CA ALA A 42 -1.10 6.29 -7.51
C ALA A 42 -1.76 4.89 -7.48
N PRO A 43 -2.87 4.67 -8.21
CA PRO A 43 -3.48 3.36 -8.31
C PRO A 43 -2.43 2.30 -8.65
N LEU A 44 -2.58 1.12 -8.05
CA LEU A 44 -1.71 -0.02 -8.33
C LEU A 44 -1.69 -0.29 -9.84
N ALA A 45 -0.59 0.10 -10.50
CA ALA A 45 -0.44 -0.08 -11.95
C ALA A 45 -0.29 -1.56 -12.34
N THR A 46 0.18 -2.39 -11.40
CA THR A 46 0.42 -3.83 -11.59
C THR A 46 0.39 -4.53 -10.22
N SER A 47 -0.07 -5.77 -10.17
CA SER A 47 0.01 -6.63 -8.97
C SER A 47 1.39 -7.26 -8.77
N GLU A 48 2.31 -7.12 -9.72
CA GLU A 48 3.71 -7.57 -9.61
C GLU A 48 4.62 -6.40 -9.17
N TRP A 49 5.28 -6.55 -8.02
CA TRP A 49 6.27 -5.59 -7.52
C TRP A 49 7.55 -6.27 -6.98
N PRO A 50 8.75 -5.76 -7.31
CA PRO A 50 9.00 -4.80 -8.38
C PRO A 50 8.67 -5.42 -9.75
N PRO A 51 8.32 -4.61 -10.76
CA PRO A 51 8.08 -5.13 -12.10
C PRO A 51 9.29 -5.95 -12.56
N CYS A 52 9.09 -7.24 -12.85
CA CYS A 52 10.19 -8.11 -13.19
C CYS A 52 10.80 -7.71 -14.55
N ARG A 53 12.04 -7.22 -14.53
CA ARG A 53 12.75 -6.76 -15.73
C ARG A 53 13.54 -7.86 -16.45
N CYS A 54 13.35 -9.13 -16.09
CA CYS A 54 14.06 -10.22 -16.78
C CYS A 54 13.53 -10.42 -18.22
N PRO A 55 14.35 -10.97 -19.15
CA PRO A 55 13.94 -11.17 -20.55
C PRO A 55 12.64 -11.98 -20.71
N ARG A 56 12.42 -12.94 -19.81
CA ARG A 56 11.23 -13.80 -19.82
C ARG A 56 9.94 -13.03 -19.52
N CYS A 57 9.98 -12.08 -18.59
CA CYS A 57 8.80 -11.30 -18.20
C CYS A 57 8.55 -10.14 -19.17
N ALA A 58 9.61 -9.46 -19.64
CA ALA A 58 9.51 -8.39 -20.63
C ALA A 58 8.85 -8.85 -21.96
N ALA A 59 9.08 -10.10 -22.37
CA ALA A 59 8.49 -10.67 -23.59
C ALA A 59 6.99 -11.01 -23.46
N ARG A 60 6.47 -11.20 -22.23
CA ARG A 60 5.07 -11.54 -22.00
C ARG A 60 4.14 -10.33 -22.09
N GLY A 61 4.59 -9.16 -21.63
CA GLY A 61 3.81 -7.90 -21.72
C GLY A 61 3.46 -7.50 -23.15
N LYS A 62 4.31 -7.83 -24.14
CA LYS A 62 4.04 -7.52 -25.57
C LYS A 62 2.95 -8.37 -26.22
N ARG A 63 2.51 -9.47 -25.60
CA ARG A 63 1.48 -10.36 -26.16
C ARG A 63 0.07 -10.02 -25.68
N SER A 64 -0.08 -9.22 -24.62
CA SER A 64 -1.39 -8.83 -24.09
C SER A 64 -1.99 -7.60 -24.78
N ASP A 65 -1.21 -6.93 -25.64
CA ASP A 65 -1.58 -5.69 -26.36
C ASP A 65 -1.95 -5.98 -27.83
N ARG A 66 -2.42 -7.19 -28.13
CA ARG A 66 -2.77 -7.63 -29.48
C ARG A 66 -4.04 -8.46 -29.51
#